data_AF-A0A958NP16-F1
#
_entry.id   AF-A0A958NP16-F1
#
_cell.length_a   1.000
_cell.length_b   1.000
_cell.length_c   1.000
_cell.angle_alpha   90.00
_cell.angle_beta   90.00
_cell.angle_gamma   90.00
#
_symmetry.space_group_name_H-M   'P 1'
#
loop_
_entity.id
_entity.type
_entity.pdbx_description
1 polymer ?
#
loop_
_entity_poly.entity_id
_entity_poly.type
_entity_poly.pdbx_seq_one_letter_code
_entity_poly.pdbx_strand_id
1 'polypeptide(L)'
;MKTNTIIILIVSLGLFACGNKFEKEIGEVDGLISMADEVEKSILSVDTSRAFSVKRQMEKDLKMLDQFSDTIDKSTAIKLGEYYSGKKRVFAFYNNYLQFVSKINYTKDQLRNMKQDLENGVMPEDKFEDYYKTEQVYLMELSSQVNHSLEGLDQTITYFETSKNEIETILESLRQKEAGNEE
;
A
#
# COMPACT_ATOMS: atom_id res chain seq x y z
N MET A 1 39.40 12.63 -67.71
CA MET A 1 38.11 12.31 -68.39
C MET A 1 37.89 10.82 -68.21
N LYS A 2 36.93 10.26 -67.49
CA LYS A 2 35.62 10.74 -67.01
C LYS A 2 35.38 10.03 -65.67
N THR A 3 35.38 10.79 -64.58
CA THR A 3 34.74 10.40 -63.32
C THR A 3 33.30 10.87 -63.46
N ASN A 4 32.30 10.01 -63.33
CA ASN A 4 30.90 10.37 -63.03
C ASN A 4 30.02 9.11 -63.00
N THR A 5 30.15 8.35 -61.93
CA THR A 5 29.05 7.50 -61.45
C THR A 5 29.08 7.60 -59.93
N ILE A 6 28.17 8.39 -59.38
CA ILE A 6 27.48 8.22 -58.08
C ILE A 6 26.49 9.38 -58.06
N ILE A 7 25.36 9.13 -58.72
CA ILE A 7 24.14 9.89 -58.64
C ILE A 7 23.37 9.29 -57.46
N ILE A 8 23.14 10.13 -56.45
CA ILE A 8 21.96 10.13 -55.56
C ILE A 8 21.73 8.85 -54.74
N LEU A 9 22.31 8.80 -53.53
CA LEU A 9 21.76 7.98 -52.44
C LEU A 9 22.07 8.57 -51.05
N ILE A 10 21.96 9.90 -50.90
CA ILE A 10 22.15 10.59 -49.61
C ILE A 10 21.05 11.66 -49.40
N VAL A 11 19.79 11.35 -49.76
CA VAL A 11 18.64 12.24 -49.50
C VAL A 11 17.41 11.46 -49.05
N SER A 12 17.56 10.42 -48.23
CA SER A 12 16.42 9.72 -47.62
C SER A 12 16.54 9.44 -46.11
N LEU A 13 17.62 9.88 -45.46
CA LEU A 13 17.79 9.77 -44.00
C LEU A 13 17.25 10.97 -43.21
N GLY A 14 16.50 11.87 -43.86
CA GLY A 14 16.01 13.12 -43.27
C GLY A 14 14.56 13.11 -42.76
N LEU A 15 13.90 11.96 -42.64
CA LEU A 15 12.45 11.92 -42.35
C LEU A 15 12.07 10.89 -41.28
N PHE A 16 12.61 10.96 -40.05
CA PHE A 16 11.93 10.42 -38.85
C PHE A 16 12.39 11.08 -37.53
N ALA A 17 12.82 12.35 -37.56
CA ALA A 17 12.93 13.14 -36.33
C ALA A 17 11.61 13.90 -36.09
N CYS A 18 10.48 13.19 -36.10
CA CYS A 18 9.26 13.69 -35.48
C CYS A 18 9.36 13.32 -34.00
N GLY A 19 9.89 14.23 -33.17
CA GLY A 19 9.69 14.14 -31.73
C GLY A 19 8.19 14.11 -31.45
N ASN A 20 7.77 13.33 -30.45
CA ASN A 20 6.38 13.32 -30.07
C ASN A 20 5.99 14.75 -29.63
N LYS A 21 4.88 15.27 -30.17
CA LYS A 21 4.37 16.59 -29.76
C LYS A 21 4.02 16.66 -28.27
N PHE A 22 3.85 15.51 -27.62
CA PHE A 22 3.52 15.33 -26.22
C PHE A 22 4.70 14.95 -25.32
N GLU A 23 5.96 15.16 -25.75
CA GLU A 23 7.14 14.72 -24.99
C GLU A 23 7.15 15.24 -23.54
N LYS A 24 6.68 16.46 -23.32
CA LYS A 24 6.60 17.07 -22.00
C LYS A 24 5.55 16.36 -21.13
N GLU A 25 4.35 16.19 -21.67
CA GLU A 25 3.21 15.55 -21.03
C GLU A 25 3.51 14.09 -20.67
N ILE A 26 4.22 13.38 -21.55
CA ILE A 26 4.71 12.02 -21.28
C ILE A 26 5.65 12.02 -20.07
N GLY A 27 6.58 12.97 -20.00
CA GLY A 27 7.48 13.11 -18.85
C GLY A 27 6.75 13.39 -17.53
N GLU A 28 5.65 14.16 -17.57
CA GLU A 28 4.80 14.40 -16.40
C GLU A 28 4.09 13.12 -15.94
N VAL A 29 3.53 12.34 -16.88
CA VAL A 29 2.90 11.05 -16.59
C VAL A 29 3.91 10.03 -16.04
N ASP A 30 5.13 9.99 -16.58
CA ASP A 30 6.22 9.15 -16.05
C ASP A 30 6.57 9.49 -14.59
N GLY A 31 6.47 10.76 -14.21
CA GLY A 31 6.57 11.19 -12.82
C GLY A 31 5.49 10.58 -11.93
N LEU A 32 4.22 10.57 -12.37
CA LEU A 32 3.13 9.93 -11.63
C LEU A 32 3.28 8.41 -11.57
N ILE A 33 3.74 7.76 -12.64
CA ILE A 33 4.01 6.31 -12.64
C ILE A 33 5.07 5.97 -11.60
N SER A 34 6.15 6.75 -11.54
CA SER A 34 7.22 6.57 -10.57
C SER A 34 6.70 6.71 -9.13
N MET A 35 5.84 7.71 -8.87
CA MET A 35 5.19 7.86 -7.57
C MET A 35 4.26 6.67 -7.23
N ALA A 36 3.52 6.15 -8.20
CA ALA A 36 2.67 4.97 -7.99
C ALA A 36 3.49 3.71 -7.67
N ASP A 37 4.66 3.54 -8.31
CA ASP A 37 5.61 2.46 -8.00
C ASP A 37 6.19 2.60 -6.59
N GLU A 38 6.44 3.83 -6.10
CA GLU A 38 6.87 4.06 -4.72
C GLU A 38 5.79 3.71 -3.69
N VAL A 39 4.53 4.06 -3.97
CA VAL A 39 3.39 3.67 -3.13
C VAL A 39 3.23 2.15 -3.09
N GLU A 40 3.34 1.49 -4.24
CA GLU A 40 3.33 0.03 -4.34
C GLU A 40 4.45 -0.61 -3.51
N LYS A 41 5.68 -0.11 -3.66
CA LYS A 41 6.83 -0.59 -2.90
C LYS A 41 6.60 -0.45 -1.40
N SER A 42 5.98 0.65 -0.98
CA SER A 42 5.71 0.92 0.43
C SER A 42 4.73 -0.11 1.02
N ILE A 43 3.60 -0.39 0.34
CA ILE A 43 2.64 -1.38 0.82
C ILE A 43 3.18 -2.82 0.75
N LEU A 44 3.98 -3.15 -0.27
CA LEU A 44 4.58 -4.48 -0.43
C LEU A 44 5.78 -4.73 0.50
N SER A 45 6.36 -3.68 1.08
CA SER A 45 7.44 -3.82 2.07
C SER A 45 6.97 -4.42 3.40
N VAL A 46 5.66 -4.42 3.67
CA VAL A 46 5.09 -4.99 4.88
C VAL A 46 5.10 -6.51 4.79
N ASP A 47 5.61 -7.15 5.83
CA ASP A 47 5.40 -8.58 6.04
C ASP A 47 3.93 -8.84 6.42
N THR A 48 3.12 -9.07 5.37
CA THR A 48 1.69 -9.36 5.51
C THR A 48 1.44 -10.66 6.29
N SER A 49 2.37 -11.62 6.25
CA SER A 49 2.24 -12.86 7.01
C SER A 49 2.31 -12.58 8.50
N ARG A 50 3.28 -11.76 8.95
CA ARG A 50 3.37 -11.28 10.34
C ARG A 50 2.13 -10.49 10.74
N ALA A 51 1.79 -9.45 9.97
CA ALA A 51 0.65 -8.58 10.28
C ALA A 51 -0.67 -9.36 10.42
N PHE A 52 -0.93 -10.30 9.50
CA PHE A 52 -2.17 -11.08 9.49
C PHE A 52 -2.16 -12.15 10.58
N SER A 53 -0.99 -12.69 10.94
CA SER A 53 -0.83 -13.59 12.08
C SER A 53 -1.15 -12.89 13.40
N VAL A 54 -0.61 -11.68 13.60
CA VAL A 54 -0.92 -10.83 14.76
C VAL A 54 -2.41 -10.56 14.85
N LYS A 55 -3.06 -10.18 13.74
CA LYS A 55 -4.52 -9.96 13.70
C LYS A 55 -5.29 -11.20 14.16
N ARG A 56 -4.97 -12.38 13.62
CA ARG A 56 -5.65 -13.64 13.99
C ARG A 56 -5.44 -14.00 15.46
N GLN A 57 -4.23 -13.78 15.98
CA GLN A 57 -3.92 -14.03 17.38
C GLN A 57 -4.69 -13.07 18.29
N MET A 58 -4.70 -11.76 17.99
CA MET A 58 -5.51 -10.77 18.72
C MET A 58 -6.99 -11.17 18.77
N GLU A 59 -7.56 -11.64 17.66
CA GLU A 59 -8.95 -12.11 17.64
C GLU A 59 -9.18 -13.33 18.52
N LYS A 60 -8.24 -14.28 18.53
CA LYS A 60 -8.31 -15.47 19.38
C LYS A 60 -8.26 -15.08 20.86
N ASP A 61 -7.33 -14.20 21.22
CA ASP A 61 -7.10 -13.79 22.59
C ASP A 61 -8.27 -12.95 23.14
N LEU A 62 -8.85 -12.07 22.31
CA LEU A 62 -10.06 -11.32 22.67
C LEU A 62 -11.27 -12.23 22.87
N LYS A 63 -11.46 -13.23 22.00
CA LYS A 63 -12.54 -14.22 22.17
C LYS A 63 -12.39 -15.02 23.47
N MET A 64 -11.16 -15.29 23.89
CA MET A 64 -10.90 -15.95 25.17
C MET A 64 -11.25 -15.02 26.34
N LEU A 65 -10.91 -13.73 26.23
CA LEU A 65 -11.26 -12.74 27.25
C LEU A 65 -12.77 -12.57 27.45
N ASP A 66 -13.55 -12.65 26.36
CA ASP A 66 -15.02 -12.57 26.41
C ASP A 66 -15.67 -13.72 27.20
N GLN A 67 -14.92 -14.78 27.52
CA GLN A 67 -15.42 -15.94 28.29
C GLN A 67 -15.30 -15.77 29.80
N PHE A 68 -14.59 -14.75 30.30
CA PHE A 68 -14.41 -14.53 31.73
C PHE A 68 -15.51 -13.62 32.27
N SER A 69 -16.23 -14.07 33.30
CA SER A 69 -17.33 -13.33 33.91
C SER A 69 -16.88 -12.34 35.00
N ASP A 70 -15.72 -12.59 35.61
CA ASP A 70 -15.24 -11.87 36.79
C ASP A 70 -14.40 -10.62 36.48
N THR A 71 -14.35 -9.71 37.45
CA THR A 71 -13.57 -8.47 37.39
C THR A 71 -12.08 -8.79 37.41
N ILE A 72 -11.39 -8.52 36.30
CA ILE A 72 -9.93 -8.58 36.25
C ILE A 72 -9.30 -7.52 37.16
N ASP A 73 -8.17 -7.85 37.78
CA ASP A 73 -7.44 -6.88 38.60
C ASP A 73 -6.87 -5.73 37.75
N LYS A 74 -6.64 -4.58 38.39
CA LYS A 74 -6.19 -3.37 37.72
C LYS A 74 -4.87 -3.56 36.96
N SER A 75 -3.92 -4.33 37.49
CA SER A 75 -2.63 -4.53 36.82
C SER A 75 -2.79 -5.34 35.55
N THR A 76 -3.58 -6.41 35.60
CA THR A 76 -3.96 -7.21 34.44
C THR A 76 -4.71 -6.37 33.39
N ALA A 77 -5.67 -5.56 33.81
CA ALA A 77 -6.41 -4.67 32.92
C ALA A 77 -5.51 -3.67 32.18
N ILE A 78 -4.53 -3.08 32.86
CA ILE A 78 -3.57 -2.16 32.25
C ILE A 78 -2.75 -2.88 31.18
N LYS A 79 -2.19 -4.05 31.49
CA LYS A 79 -1.36 -4.82 30.55
C LYS A 79 -2.14 -5.26 29.31
N LEU A 80 -3.37 -5.75 29.49
CA LEU A 80 -4.24 -6.08 28.37
C LEU A 80 -4.60 -4.84 27.55
N GLY A 81 -4.86 -3.70 28.20
CA GLY A 81 -5.12 -2.42 27.53
C GLY A 81 -3.94 -1.97 26.66
N GLU A 82 -2.72 -2.04 27.19
CA GLU A 82 -1.49 -1.72 26.44
C GLU A 82 -1.30 -2.68 25.26
N TYR A 83 -1.48 -3.99 25.49
CA TYR A 83 -1.38 -5.01 24.45
C TYR A 83 -2.34 -4.81 23.27
N TYR A 84 -3.59 -4.44 23.56
CA TYR A 84 -4.61 -4.22 22.53
C TYR A 84 -4.69 -2.77 22.02
N SER A 85 -3.85 -1.86 22.53
CA SER A 85 -3.82 -0.45 22.08
C SER A 85 -3.60 -0.33 20.57
N GLY A 86 -2.79 -1.22 20.00
CA GLY A 86 -2.49 -1.31 18.57
C GLY A 86 -3.53 -2.03 17.71
N LYS A 87 -4.58 -2.63 18.32
CA LYS A 87 -5.59 -3.44 17.63
C LYS A 87 -6.19 -2.72 16.42
N LYS A 88 -6.64 -1.47 16.62
CA LYS A 88 -7.30 -0.69 15.55
C LYS A 88 -6.39 -0.56 14.33
N ARG A 89 -5.09 -0.35 14.53
CA ARG A 89 -4.10 -0.19 13.47
C ARG A 89 -3.92 -1.47 12.66
N VAL A 90 -3.67 -2.59 13.35
CA VAL A 90 -3.50 -3.90 12.70
C VAL A 90 -4.75 -4.31 11.92
N PHE A 91 -5.94 -4.11 12.51
CA PHE A 91 -7.21 -4.46 11.86
C PHE A 91 -7.50 -3.56 10.66
N ALA A 92 -7.26 -2.26 10.77
CA ALA A 92 -7.42 -1.33 9.65
C ALA A 92 -6.49 -1.71 8.49
N PHE A 93 -5.22 -2.02 8.76
CA PHE A 93 -4.30 -2.50 7.73
C PHE A 93 -4.81 -3.78 7.06
N TYR A 94 -5.18 -4.80 7.86
CA TYR A 94 -5.71 -6.07 7.34
C TYR A 94 -6.92 -5.87 6.42
N ASN A 95 -7.89 -5.05 6.84
CA ASN A 95 -9.12 -4.83 6.09
C ASN A 95 -8.91 -4.04 4.80
N ASN A 96 -7.94 -3.12 4.79
CA ASN A 96 -7.70 -2.24 3.64
C ASN A 96 -6.63 -2.75 2.67
N TYR A 97 -5.80 -3.72 3.06
CA TYR A 97 -4.64 -4.18 2.27
C TYR A 97 -5.01 -4.52 0.82
N LEU A 98 -6.01 -5.39 0.61
CA LEU A 98 -6.43 -5.79 -0.74
C LEU A 98 -6.99 -4.61 -1.54
N GLN A 99 -7.70 -3.69 -0.88
CA GLN A 99 -8.21 -2.50 -1.53
C GLN A 99 -7.07 -1.58 -1.97
N PHE A 100 -6.02 -1.40 -1.15
CA PHE A 100 -4.85 -0.63 -1.54
C PHE A 100 -4.15 -1.22 -2.75
N VAL A 101 -3.86 -2.53 -2.73
CA VAL A 101 -3.25 -3.22 -3.87
C VAL A 101 -4.08 -3.06 -5.14
N SER A 102 -5.40 -3.22 -5.04
CA SER A 102 -6.30 -3.03 -6.19
C SER A 102 -6.30 -1.60 -6.72
N LYS A 103 -6.33 -0.59 -5.85
CA LYS A 103 -6.33 0.83 -6.25
C LYS A 103 -5.00 1.21 -6.91
N ILE A 104 -3.88 0.75 -6.35
CA ILE A 104 -2.54 0.97 -6.90
C ILE A 104 -2.45 0.41 -8.32
N ASN A 105 -2.87 -0.85 -8.51
CA ASN A 105 -2.87 -1.48 -9.84
C ASN A 105 -3.74 -0.70 -10.83
N TYR A 106 -4.95 -0.33 -10.41
CA TYR A 106 -5.86 0.46 -11.24
C TYR A 106 -5.23 1.80 -11.68
N THR A 107 -4.64 2.57 -10.75
CA THR A 107 -3.96 3.83 -11.08
C THR A 107 -2.80 3.63 -12.03
N LYS A 108 -1.97 2.60 -11.80
CA LYS A 108 -0.84 2.29 -12.70
C LYS A 108 -1.34 2.00 -14.11
N ASP A 109 -2.44 1.27 -14.25
CA ASP A 109 -3.04 0.98 -15.56
C ASP A 109 -3.63 2.23 -16.22
N GLN A 110 -4.31 3.10 -15.46
CA GLN A 110 -4.78 4.40 -16.00
C GLN A 110 -3.63 5.27 -16.50
N LEU A 111 -2.56 5.40 -15.71
CA LEU A 111 -1.38 6.19 -16.09
C LEU A 111 -0.67 5.60 -17.32
N ARG A 112 -0.55 4.27 -17.43
CA ARG A 112 0.01 3.61 -18.61
C ARG A 112 -0.83 3.83 -19.85
N ASN A 113 -2.16 3.73 -19.73
CA ASN A 113 -3.07 4.00 -20.84
C ASN A 113 -2.97 5.46 -21.29
N MET A 114 -2.95 6.41 -20.36
CA MET A 114 -2.76 7.83 -20.66
C MET A 114 -1.42 8.10 -21.34
N LYS A 115 -0.33 7.49 -20.87
CA LYS A 115 0.98 7.57 -21.54
C LYS A 115 0.90 7.03 -22.97
N GLN A 116 0.30 5.85 -23.16
CA GLN A 116 0.14 5.25 -24.47
C GLN A 116 -0.73 6.13 -25.41
N ASP A 117 -1.76 6.78 -24.90
CA ASP A 117 -2.61 7.68 -25.68
C ASP A 117 -1.86 8.95 -26.13
N LEU A 118 -0.96 9.47 -25.28
CA LEU A 118 -0.03 10.56 -25.64
C LEU A 118 1.01 10.08 -26.66
N GLU A 119 1.58 8.88 -26.47
CA GLU A 119 2.53 8.27 -27.40
C GLU A 119 1.94 8.08 -28.81
N ASN A 120 0.68 7.64 -28.87
CA ASN A 120 -0.05 7.44 -30.12
C ASN A 120 -0.65 8.73 -30.69
N GLY A 121 -0.57 9.84 -29.96
CA GLY A 121 -1.11 11.13 -30.38
C GLY A 121 -2.64 11.18 -30.46
N VAL A 122 -3.34 10.28 -29.76
CA VAL A 122 -4.81 10.17 -29.79
C VAL A 122 -5.50 11.01 -28.71
N MET A 123 -4.74 11.49 -27.72
CA MET A 123 -5.24 12.37 -26.67
C MET A 123 -5.45 13.81 -27.20
N PRO A 124 -6.63 14.43 -26.98
CA PRO A 124 -6.81 15.86 -27.22
C PRO A 124 -5.95 16.70 -26.27
N GLU A 125 -5.23 17.69 -26.80
CA GLU A 125 -4.32 18.55 -26.01
C GLU A 125 -5.04 19.29 -24.88
N ASP A 126 -6.29 19.71 -25.11
CA ASP A 126 -7.13 20.40 -24.12
C ASP A 126 -7.66 19.48 -23.00
N LYS A 127 -7.50 18.16 -23.15
CA LYS A 127 -7.95 17.16 -22.17
C LYS A 127 -6.85 16.61 -21.28
N PHE A 128 -5.59 16.75 -21.71
CA PHE A 128 -4.47 16.23 -20.94
C PHE A 128 -4.43 16.82 -19.52
N GLU A 129 -4.52 18.14 -19.39
CA GLU A 129 -4.39 18.81 -18.08
C GLU A 129 -5.46 18.35 -17.08
N ASP A 130 -6.69 18.14 -17.54
CA ASP A 130 -7.80 17.67 -16.71
C ASP A 130 -7.59 16.23 -16.23
N TYR A 131 -7.20 15.33 -17.15
CA TYR A 131 -6.92 13.93 -16.79
C TYR A 131 -5.71 13.81 -15.88
N TYR A 132 -4.62 14.51 -16.21
CA TYR A 132 -3.41 14.53 -15.42
C TYR A 132 -3.66 15.00 -13.99
N LYS A 133 -4.36 16.14 -13.80
CA LYS A 133 -4.70 16.64 -12.45
C LYS A 133 -5.57 15.67 -11.67
N THR A 134 -6.52 15.02 -12.34
CA THR A 134 -7.40 14.03 -11.70
C THR A 134 -6.60 12.85 -11.16
N GLU A 135 -5.73 12.27 -12.00
CA GLU A 135 -4.87 11.15 -11.61
C GLU A 135 -3.85 11.55 -10.54
N GLN A 136 -3.29 12.77 -10.63
CA GLN A 136 -2.38 13.32 -9.63
C GLN A 136 -3.06 13.40 -8.24
N VAL A 137 -4.26 13.99 -8.16
CA VAL A 137 -4.99 14.10 -6.90
C VAL A 137 -5.32 12.72 -6.34
N TYR A 138 -5.82 11.81 -7.18
CA TYR A 138 -6.12 10.45 -6.77
C TYR A 138 -4.89 9.73 -6.20
N LEU A 139 -3.75 9.83 -6.88
CA LEU A 139 -2.51 9.20 -6.44
C LEU A 139 -1.98 9.80 -5.13
N MET A 140 -2.08 11.12 -4.95
CA MET A 140 -1.72 11.78 -3.70
C MET A 140 -2.59 11.30 -2.52
N GLU A 141 -3.91 11.19 -2.73
CA GLU A 141 -4.83 10.66 -1.72
C GLU A 141 -4.54 9.20 -1.39
N LEU A 142 -4.28 8.37 -2.40
CA LEU A 142 -3.91 6.97 -2.23
C LEU A 142 -2.60 6.82 -1.45
N SER A 143 -1.58 7.61 -1.80
CA SER A 143 -0.30 7.66 -1.11
C SER A 143 -0.49 8.04 0.37
N SER A 144 -1.30 9.07 0.65
CA SER A 144 -1.61 9.48 2.02
C SER A 144 -2.31 8.37 2.81
N GLN A 145 -3.30 7.69 2.23
CA GLN A 145 -4.02 6.58 2.87
C GLN A 145 -3.08 5.40 3.19
N VAL A 146 -2.21 5.02 2.25
CA VAL A 146 -1.22 3.96 2.44
C VAL A 146 -0.27 4.35 3.57
N ASN A 147 0.36 5.52 3.48
CA ASN A 147 1.31 5.99 4.49
C ASN A 147 0.71 6.04 5.89
N HIS A 148 -0.52 6.55 6.03
CA HIS A 148 -1.22 6.57 7.30
C HIS A 148 -1.50 5.16 7.83
N SER A 149 -1.84 4.20 6.96
CA SER A 149 -2.04 2.81 7.35
C SER A 149 -0.76 2.10 7.78
N LEU A 150 0.39 2.53 7.26
CA LEU A 150 1.71 1.94 7.54
C LEU A 150 2.41 2.57 8.75
N GLU A 151 2.11 3.84 9.04
CA GLU A 151 2.63 4.55 10.20
C GLU A 151 2.46 3.68 11.44
N GLY A 152 3.52 3.49 12.25
CA GLY A 152 3.44 2.76 13.52
C GLY A 152 3.09 1.26 13.43
N LEU A 153 2.89 0.69 12.23
CA LEU A 153 2.38 -0.67 12.06
C LEU A 153 3.42 -1.70 12.48
N ASP A 154 4.66 -1.58 12.01
CA ASP A 154 5.72 -2.52 12.35
C ASP A 154 6.09 -2.46 13.84
N GLN A 155 6.08 -1.27 14.44
CA GLN A 155 6.26 -1.12 15.90
C GLN A 155 5.13 -1.81 16.67
N THR A 156 3.89 -1.69 16.19
CA THR A 156 2.73 -2.36 16.80
C THR A 156 2.84 -3.88 16.71
N ILE A 157 3.20 -4.40 15.53
CA ILE A 157 3.41 -5.84 15.29
C ILE A 157 4.53 -6.36 16.20
N THR A 158 5.66 -5.66 16.23
CA THR A 158 6.82 -6.04 17.05
C THR A 158 6.47 -6.04 18.53
N TYR A 159 5.81 -4.99 19.02
CA TYR A 159 5.36 -4.94 20.42
C TYR A 159 4.46 -6.13 20.76
N PHE A 160 3.46 -6.40 19.92
CA PHE A 160 2.57 -7.55 20.10
C PHE A 160 3.33 -8.89 20.17
N GLU A 161 4.26 -9.11 19.25
CA GLU A 161 5.08 -10.33 19.21
C GLU A 161 5.94 -10.46 20.47
N THR A 162 6.53 -9.37 20.96
CA THR A 162 7.37 -9.37 22.17
C THR A 162 6.58 -9.55 23.46
N SER A 163 5.36 -9.03 23.53
CA SER A 163 4.49 -9.13 24.71
C SER A 163 3.66 -10.42 24.75
N LYS A 164 3.64 -11.20 23.65
CA LYS A 164 2.77 -12.37 23.49
C LYS A 164 2.83 -13.36 24.66
N ASN A 165 4.02 -13.80 25.05
CA ASN A 165 4.19 -14.82 26.09
C ASN A 165 3.65 -14.35 27.45
N GLU A 166 3.82 -13.07 27.76
CA GLU A 166 3.27 -12.47 28.98
C GLU A 166 1.75 -12.50 28.97
N ILE A 167 1.14 -12.13 27.85
CA ILE A 167 -0.32 -12.14 27.69
C ILE A 167 -0.88 -13.57 27.74
N GLU A 168 -0.23 -14.53 27.09
CA GLU A 168 -0.62 -15.94 27.17
C GLU A 168 -0.62 -16.44 28.63
N THR A 169 0.37 -16.04 29.43
CA THR A 169 0.43 -16.36 30.86
C THR A 169 -0.72 -15.74 31.63
N ILE A 170 -1.05 -14.48 31.35
CA ILE A 170 -2.19 -13.78 31.96
C ILE A 170 -3.50 -14.49 31.62
N LEU A 171 -3.73 -14.80 30.34
CA LEU A 171 -4.95 -15.47 29.88
C LEU A 171 -5.14 -16.86 30.51
N GLU A 172 -4.07 -17.65 30.61
CA GLU A 172 -4.14 -18.96 31.27
C GLU A 172 -4.40 -18.83 32.77
N SER A 173 -3.83 -17.83 33.44
CA SER A 173 -4.11 -17.57 34.86
C SER A 173 -5.58 -17.17 35.10
N LEU A 174 -6.19 -16.42 34.17
CA LEU A 174 -7.61 -16.05 34.24
C LEU A 174 -8.49 -17.29 34.07
N ARG A 175 -8.13 -18.16 33.13
CA ARG A 175 -8.84 -19.42 32.88
C ARG A 175 -8.83 -20.35 34.09
N GLN A 176 -7.71 -20.48 34.79
CA GLN A 176 -7.63 -21.31 35.99
C GLN A 176 -8.48 -20.75 37.13
N LYS A 177 -8.56 -19.42 37.27
CA LYS A 177 -9.42 -18.78 38.28
C LYS A 177 -10.89 -19.03 38.01
N GLU A 178 -11.34 -18.89 36.75
CA GLU A 178 -12.74 -19.15 36.39
C GLU A 178 -13.12 -20.61 36.69
N ALA A 179 -12.28 -21.57 36.29
CA ALA A 179 -12.52 -22.99 36.54
C ALA A 179 -12.57 -23.36 38.03
N GLY A 180 -11.78 -22.68 38.87
CA GLY A 180 -11.80 -22.90 40.32
C GLY A 180 -12.96 -22.22 41.06
N ASN A 181 -13.66 -21.28 40.42
CA ASN A 181 -14.85 -20.62 40.97
C ASN A 181 -16.16 -21.38 40.64
N GLU A 182 -16.11 -22.40 39.78
CA GLU A 182 -17.25 -23.27 39.42
C GLU A 182 -17.35 -24.55 40.29
N GLU A 183 -16.39 -24.81 41.19
CA GLU A 183 -16.41 -25.88 42.21
C GLU A 183 -17.00 -25.40 43.56
#